data_AF-B8RJA3-F1
#
_entry.id   AF-B8RJA3-F1
#
_cell.length_a   1.000
_cell.length_b   1.000
_cell.length_c   1.000
_cell.angle_alpha   90.00
_cell.angle_beta   90.00
_cell.angle_gamma   90.00
#
_symmetry.space_group_name_H-M   'P 1'
#
loop_
_entity.id
_entity.type
_entity.pdbx_description
1 polymer ?
#
loop_
_entity_poly.entity_id
_entity_poly.type
_entity_poly.pdbx_seq_one_letter_code
_entity_poly.pdbx_strand_id
1 'polypeptide(L)'
;GVRVYVDVVVNHMAAPGATSPLRGTAGSACDPLAREFPAVPFNRSHFHVDCLISDYNNATNVRDCELVSLPDLDQSIPHVRRKIVEFLNHLISLGVAGFRMDACKHMWPKDLEAIYDDLDSLNPWFLYPQFAKPFIYQEVIDLGSEAVSVNEYTDMGVVTEFKWCLLIGEIFGGQKEASALQSLTKGGSTEFLMPSAQALVFVDNHDNQRGHGAGGDTILTYKKKPLYIQAVAFTLATDYGIPRIMSSYNFTNADQGPPADSLQTIASPGFESDGSCSDGWICEHRWPEIKRMIQFR
;
A
#
# COMPACT_ATOMS: atom_id res chain seq x y z
N GLY A 1 -7.22 15.19 -15.71
CA GLY A 1 -7.88 13.89 -15.49
C GLY A 1 -7.38 13.30 -14.19
N VAL A 2 -8.26 12.72 -13.38
CA VAL A 2 -7.90 12.02 -12.14
C VAL A 2 -7.57 10.57 -12.49
N ARG A 3 -6.40 10.09 -12.09
CA ARG A 3 -5.91 8.73 -12.37
C ARG A 3 -6.29 7.79 -11.23
N VAL A 4 -6.51 6.51 -11.55
CA VAL A 4 -6.87 5.47 -10.58
C VAL A 4 -5.71 4.50 -10.45
N TYR A 5 -5.31 4.20 -9.22
CA TYR A 5 -4.32 3.19 -8.91
C TYR A 5 -5.01 2.11 -8.08
N VAL A 6 -4.88 0.84 -8.48
CA VAL A 6 -5.57 -0.26 -7.80
C VAL A 6 -4.65 -0.88 -6.76
N ASP A 7 -5.21 -1.18 -5.60
CA ASP A 7 -4.54 -1.96 -4.57
C ASP A 7 -4.59 -3.45 -4.93
N VAL A 8 -3.43 -4.06 -5.09
CA VAL A 8 -3.25 -5.40 -5.64
C VAL A 8 -2.64 -6.31 -4.58
N VAL A 9 -3.42 -7.28 -4.14
CA VAL A 9 -3.02 -8.31 -3.18
C VAL A 9 -2.75 -9.61 -3.94
N VAL A 10 -1.48 -9.89 -4.22
CA VAL A 10 -1.03 -11.06 -5.02
C VAL A 10 0.08 -11.87 -4.35
N ASN A 11 0.50 -11.46 -3.15
CA ASN A 11 1.38 -12.27 -2.31
C ASN A 11 0.67 -13.53 -1.82
N HIS A 12 -0.58 -13.39 -1.37
CA HIS A 12 -1.27 -14.43 -0.63
C HIS A 12 -2.76 -14.51 -0.99
N MET A 13 -3.44 -15.51 -0.43
CA MET A 13 -4.89 -15.67 -0.48
C MET A 13 -5.51 -15.58 0.92
N ALA A 14 -6.81 -15.86 1.07
CA ALA A 14 -7.51 -15.78 2.36
C ALA A 14 -6.94 -16.78 3.39
N ALA A 15 -6.76 -16.35 4.63
CA ALA A 15 -6.38 -17.23 5.74
C ALA A 15 -7.53 -18.21 6.11
N PRO A 16 -7.21 -19.35 6.76
CA PRO A 16 -8.22 -20.22 7.36
C PRO A 16 -9.17 -19.45 8.29
N GLY A 17 -10.47 -19.65 8.11
CA GLY A 17 -11.51 -19.07 8.96
C GLY A 17 -12.21 -20.11 9.83
N ALA A 18 -13.22 -19.66 10.59
CA ALA A 18 -13.99 -20.54 11.48
C ALA A 18 -14.88 -21.56 10.75
N THR A 19 -15.08 -21.39 9.44
CA THR A 19 -15.92 -22.26 8.60
C THR A 19 -15.18 -22.63 7.30
N SER A 20 -15.54 -23.78 6.71
CA SER A 20 -15.15 -24.16 5.35
C SER A 20 -16.38 -24.72 4.62
N PRO A 21 -16.67 -24.32 3.36
CA PRO A 21 -15.91 -23.34 2.59
C PRO A 21 -16.15 -21.90 3.09
N LEU A 22 -15.11 -21.07 2.99
CA LEU A 22 -15.29 -19.61 3.06
C LEU A 22 -15.91 -19.13 1.75
N ARG A 23 -16.60 -17.98 1.80
CA ARG A 23 -17.17 -17.34 0.62
C ARG A 23 -16.67 -15.91 0.48
N GLY A 24 -16.12 -15.59 -0.68
CA GLY A 24 -15.75 -14.22 -1.04
C GLY A 24 -16.97 -13.34 -1.35
N THR A 25 -16.72 -12.05 -1.55
CA THR A 25 -17.76 -11.02 -1.79
C THR A 25 -18.58 -11.26 -3.07
N ALA A 26 -18.02 -11.95 -4.06
CA ALA A 26 -18.71 -12.37 -5.28
C ALA A 26 -19.31 -13.79 -5.21
N GLY A 27 -19.36 -14.40 -4.03
CA GLY A 27 -19.96 -15.73 -3.81
C GLY A 27 -19.03 -16.93 -4.08
N SER A 28 -17.85 -16.69 -4.66
CA SER A 28 -16.81 -17.71 -4.87
C SER A 28 -16.46 -18.43 -3.57
N ALA A 29 -16.51 -19.76 -3.59
CA ALA A 29 -16.08 -20.59 -2.46
C ALA A 29 -14.57 -20.80 -2.47
N CYS A 30 -13.96 -20.95 -1.29
CA CYS A 30 -12.59 -21.42 -1.12
C CYS A 30 -12.43 -22.28 0.14
N ASP A 31 -11.42 -23.13 0.14
CA ASP A 31 -10.92 -23.85 1.32
C ASP A 31 -9.44 -23.48 1.53
N PRO A 32 -9.16 -22.47 2.39
CA PRO A 32 -7.78 -22.06 2.67
C PRO A 32 -6.89 -23.13 3.31
N LEU A 33 -7.45 -24.06 4.09
CA LEU A 33 -6.67 -25.13 4.74
C LEU A 33 -6.19 -26.12 3.68
N ALA A 34 -7.06 -26.47 2.74
CA ALA A 34 -6.71 -27.31 1.59
C ALA A 34 -5.97 -26.55 0.47
N ARG A 35 -5.82 -25.22 0.60
CA ARG A 35 -5.27 -24.30 -0.41
C ARG A 35 -6.07 -24.32 -1.72
N GLU A 36 -7.38 -24.48 -1.64
CA GLU A 36 -8.27 -24.55 -2.80
C GLU A 36 -9.01 -23.22 -3.02
N PHE A 37 -8.71 -22.58 -4.16
CA PHE A 37 -9.34 -21.34 -4.61
C PHE A 37 -9.89 -21.52 -6.03
N PRO A 38 -10.96 -22.30 -6.20
CA PRO A 38 -11.42 -22.81 -7.51
C PRO A 38 -11.89 -21.74 -8.49
N ALA A 39 -12.21 -20.53 -8.04
CA ALA A 39 -12.60 -19.44 -8.93
C ALA A 39 -11.44 -18.89 -9.77
N VAL A 40 -10.18 -19.10 -9.36
CA VAL A 40 -9.00 -18.57 -10.07
C VAL A 40 -8.53 -19.43 -11.25
N PRO A 41 -8.35 -20.76 -11.17
CA PRO A 41 -8.36 -21.74 -10.08
C PRO A 41 -6.95 -22.02 -9.49
N PHE A 42 -6.76 -21.82 -8.18
CA PHE A 42 -5.55 -22.30 -7.48
C PHE A 42 -5.84 -23.52 -6.61
N ASN A 43 -4.81 -24.33 -6.42
CA ASN A 43 -4.78 -25.50 -5.55
C ASN A 43 -3.43 -25.54 -4.80
N ARG A 44 -3.23 -26.51 -3.91
CA ARG A 44 -2.01 -26.69 -3.10
C ARG A 44 -0.68 -26.55 -3.85
N SER A 45 -0.59 -26.94 -5.12
CA SER A 45 0.67 -26.85 -5.87
C SER A 45 1.03 -25.43 -6.32
N HIS A 46 0.19 -24.44 -6.06
CA HIS A 46 0.41 -23.03 -6.43
C HIS A 46 0.86 -22.16 -5.26
N PHE A 47 1.11 -22.79 -4.10
CA PHE A 47 1.53 -22.15 -2.87
C PHE A 47 2.87 -22.70 -2.44
N HIS A 48 3.65 -21.89 -1.72
CA HIS A 48 4.84 -22.36 -1.05
C HIS A 48 4.51 -23.42 0.02
N VAL A 49 5.55 -24.08 0.52
CA VAL A 49 5.41 -25.04 1.62
C VAL A 49 4.98 -24.28 2.88
N ASP A 50 3.98 -24.80 3.59
CA ASP A 50 3.46 -24.17 4.81
C ASP A 50 4.58 -23.96 5.85
N CYS A 51 4.82 -22.70 6.17
CA CYS A 51 5.66 -22.23 7.25
C CYS A 51 5.18 -20.83 7.66
N LEU A 52 5.52 -20.38 8.87
CA LEU A 52 5.22 -19.02 9.31
C LEU A 52 6.46 -18.15 9.17
N ILE A 53 6.26 -16.88 8.83
CA ILE A 53 7.32 -15.88 8.97
C ILE A 53 7.65 -15.75 10.47
N SER A 54 8.91 -16.00 10.81
CA SER A 54 9.43 -15.94 12.18
C SER A 54 10.78 -15.26 12.30
N ASP A 55 11.49 -15.03 11.19
CA ASP A 55 12.82 -14.42 11.17
C ASP A 55 12.99 -13.45 9.99
N TYR A 56 12.89 -12.14 10.27
CA TYR A 56 13.11 -11.07 9.30
C TYR A 56 14.58 -10.89 8.89
N ASN A 57 15.52 -11.61 9.51
CA ASN A 57 16.91 -11.69 9.06
C ASN A 57 17.16 -12.84 8.09
N ASN A 58 16.11 -13.56 7.69
CA ASN A 58 16.17 -14.59 6.67
C ASN A 58 15.21 -14.23 5.52
N ALA A 59 15.76 -13.71 4.41
CA ALA A 59 14.97 -13.28 3.26
C ALA A 59 14.08 -14.40 2.68
N THR A 60 14.54 -15.65 2.70
CA THR A 60 13.72 -16.80 2.27
C THR A 60 12.55 -17.04 3.22
N ASN A 61 12.75 -16.95 4.54
CA ASN A 61 11.63 -17.06 5.48
C ASN A 61 10.63 -15.90 5.32
N VAL A 62 11.09 -14.70 4.97
CA VAL A 62 10.21 -13.54 4.74
C VAL A 62 9.37 -13.69 3.47
N ARG A 63 9.91 -14.35 2.43
CA ARG A 63 9.32 -14.44 1.09
C ARG A 63 8.60 -15.74 0.75
N ASP A 64 8.93 -16.84 1.43
CA ASP A 64 8.39 -18.17 1.11
C ASP A 64 7.49 -18.72 2.22
N CYS A 65 7.26 -17.95 3.30
CA CYS A 65 6.42 -18.35 4.42
C CYS A 65 5.22 -17.42 4.61
N GLU A 66 4.20 -17.94 5.25
CA GLU A 66 2.91 -17.29 5.45
C GLU A 66 3.01 -16.08 6.38
N LEU A 67 2.71 -14.91 5.83
CA LEU A 67 2.46 -13.71 6.61
C LEU A 67 1.14 -13.89 7.38
N VAL A 68 1.20 -13.95 8.70
CA VAL A 68 0.03 -14.10 9.59
C VAL A 68 -0.94 -15.24 9.18
N SER A 69 -0.41 -16.39 8.75
CA SER A 69 -1.16 -17.57 8.29
C SER A 69 -1.96 -17.37 6.99
N LEU A 70 -1.62 -16.35 6.20
CA LEU A 70 -2.15 -16.15 4.86
C LEU A 70 -1.44 -17.12 3.91
N PRO A 71 -2.16 -18.02 3.20
CA PRO A 71 -1.57 -18.93 2.23
C PRO A 71 -0.70 -18.19 1.21
N ASP A 72 0.58 -18.52 1.19
CA ASP A 72 1.59 -17.79 0.42
C ASP A 72 1.72 -18.35 -1.01
N LEU A 73 1.41 -17.53 -2.03
CA LEU A 73 1.44 -17.94 -3.42
C LEU A 73 2.88 -18.09 -3.90
N ASP A 74 3.16 -19.13 -4.68
CA ASP A 74 4.49 -19.32 -5.30
C ASP A 74 4.51 -18.62 -6.66
N GLN A 75 4.98 -17.36 -6.68
CA GLN A 75 5.08 -16.59 -7.92
C GLN A 75 6.22 -17.09 -8.84
N SER A 76 7.06 -18.03 -8.42
CA SER A 76 8.01 -18.65 -9.35
C SER A 76 7.28 -19.56 -10.37
N ILE A 77 6.09 -20.05 -10.02
CA ILE A 77 5.27 -20.94 -10.85
C ILE A 77 4.64 -20.17 -12.02
N PRO A 78 4.85 -20.60 -13.28
CA PRO A 78 4.29 -19.91 -14.46
C PRO A 78 2.77 -19.76 -14.45
N HIS A 79 2.04 -20.72 -13.86
CA HIS A 79 0.59 -20.61 -13.73
C HIS A 79 0.16 -19.45 -12.82
N VAL A 80 0.84 -19.27 -11.69
CA VAL A 80 0.57 -18.18 -10.73
C VAL A 80 0.84 -16.83 -11.39
N ARG A 81 2.01 -16.64 -12.01
CA ARG A 81 2.36 -15.40 -12.73
C ARG A 81 1.34 -15.06 -13.81
N ARG A 82 0.97 -16.02 -14.66
CA ARG A 82 -0.03 -15.77 -15.70
C ARG A 82 -1.37 -15.31 -15.12
N LYS A 83 -1.83 -15.89 -14.01
CA LYS A 83 -3.09 -15.48 -13.38
C LYS A 83 -3.03 -14.06 -12.81
N ILE A 84 -1.89 -13.69 -12.22
CA ILE A 84 -1.64 -12.33 -11.77
C ILE A 84 -1.62 -11.36 -12.95
N VAL A 85 -0.87 -11.66 -14.01
CA VAL A 85 -0.78 -10.82 -15.23
C VAL A 85 -2.14 -10.68 -15.90
N GLU A 86 -2.92 -11.77 -16.05
CA GLU A 86 -4.28 -11.73 -16.59
C GLU A 86 -5.18 -10.76 -15.80
N PHE A 87 -5.10 -10.80 -14.47
CA PHE A 87 -5.85 -9.89 -13.59
C PHE A 87 -5.40 -8.43 -13.76
N LEU A 88 -4.10 -8.16 -13.77
CA LEU A 88 -3.57 -6.81 -13.90
C LEU A 88 -3.83 -6.21 -15.28
N ASN A 89 -3.63 -6.98 -16.36
CA ASN A 89 -3.93 -6.53 -17.72
C ASN A 89 -5.43 -6.32 -17.93
N HIS A 90 -6.29 -7.09 -17.26
CA HIS A 90 -7.72 -6.79 -17.24
C HIS A 90 -7.99 -5.41 -16.63
N LEU A 91 -7.39 -5.07 -15.49
CA LEU A 91 -7.53 -3.75 -14.87
C LEU A 91 -6.98 -2.62 -15.76
N ILE A 92 -5.83 -2.84 -16.43
CA ILE A 92 -5.27 -1.89 -17.41
C ILE A 92 -6.27 -1.63 -18.55
N SER A 93 -6.92 -2.69 -19.05
CA SER A 93 -7.94 -2.57 -20.09
C SER A 93 -9.12 -1.69 -19.65
N LEU A 94 -9.43 -1.69 -18.35
CA LEU A 94 -10.49 -0.86 -17.73
C LEU A 94 -10.05 0.59 -17.42
N GLY A 95 -8.78 0.95 -17.69
CA GLY A 95 -8.31 2.33 -17.67
C GLY A 95 -7.56 2.77 -16.40
N VAL A 96 -7.18 1.83 -15.53
CA VAL A 96 -6.31 2.14 -14.38
C VAL A 96 -4.97 2.69 -14.87
N ALA A 97 -4.32 3.53 -14.05
CA ALA A 97 -3.03 4.13 -14.36
C ALA A 97 -1.84 3.32 -13.82
N GLY A 98 -2.11 2.38 -12.91
CA GLY A 98 -1.06 1.67 -12.20
C GLY A 98 -1.57 0.97 -10.95
N PHE A 99 -0.64 0.52 -10.12
CA PHE A 99 -0.90 -0.41 -9.03
C PHE A 99 -0.11 -0.06 -7.76
N ARG A 100 -0.79 -0.13 -6.61
CA ARG A 100 -0.15 -0.37 -5.31
C ARG A 100 0.01 -1.87 -5.16
N MET A 101 1.24 -2.34 -5.12
CA MET A 101 1.53 -3.75 -4.94
C MET A 101 1.69 -4.01 -3.43
N ASP A 102 0.70 -4.68 -2.85
CA ASP A 102 0.64 -5.05 -1.43
C ASP A 102 1.75 -6.04 -1.08
N ALA A 103 2.30 -5.91 0.14
CA ALA A 103 3.21 -6.90 0.71
C ALA A 103 4.42 -7.27 -0.17
N CYS A 104 4.94 -6.35 -1.00
CA CYS A 104 6.08 -6.64 -1.91
C CYS A 104 7.33 -7.13 -1.18
N LYS A 105 7.56 -6.75 0.08
CA LYS A 105 8.64 -7.32 0.91
C LYS A 105 8.62 -8.86 0.91
N HIS A 106 7.42 -9.45 0.87
CA HIS A 106 7.15 -10.87 0.99
C HIS A 106 7.14 -11.60 -0.37
N MET A 107 7.48 -10.92 -1.47
CA MET A 107 7.62 -11.55 -2.79
C MET A 107 9.06 -11.41 -3.28
N TRP A 108 9.52 -12.34 -4.12
CA TRP A 108 10.83 -12.23 -4.74
C TRP A 108 10.85 -11.13 -5.81
N PRO A 109 11.84 -10.21 -5.79
CA PRO A 109 12.01 -9.16 -6.80
C PRO A 109 12.00 -9.71 -8.23
N LYS A 110 12.65 -10.86 -8.47
CA LYS A 110 12.71 -11.50 -9.78
C LYS A 110 11.33 -11.93 -10.30
N ASP A 111 10.45 -12.41 -9.42
CA ASP A 111 9.11 -12.84 -9.84
C ASP A 111 8.20 -11.64 -10.07
N LEU A 112 8.36 -10.57 -9.28
CA LEU A 112 7.71 -9.27 -9.52
C LEU A 112 8.15 -8.65 -10.85
N GLU A 113 9.45 -8.64 -11.15
CA GLU A 113 10.01 -8.16 -12.42
C GLU A 113 9.39 -8.92 -13.60
N ALA A 114 9.34 -10.25 -13.52
CA ALA A 114 8.71 -11.08 -14.56
C ALA A 114 7.20 -10.77 -14.73
N ILE A 115 6.48 -10.46 -13.64
CA ILE A 115 5.07 -10.05 -13.72
C ILE A 115 4.96 -8.66 -14.38
N TYR A 116 5.79 -7.70 -14.01
CA TYR A 116 5.73 -6.32 -14.51
C TYR A 116 6.14 -6.20 -15.98
N ASP A 117 7.11 -7.00 -16.42
CA ASP A 117 7.55 -7.04 -17.83
C ASP A 117 6.43 -7.52 -18.77
N ASP A 118 5.59 -8.45 -18.29
CA ASP A 118 4.46 -9.01 -19.03
C ASP A 118 3.20 -8.11 -19.00
N LEU A 119 3.26 -6.92 -18.38
CA LEU A 119 2.14 -5.98 -18.36
C LEU A 119 1.99 -5.22 -19.67
N ASP A 120 0.72 -5.11 -20.09
CA ASP A 120 0.30 -4.31 -21.22
C ASP A 120 0.63 -2.82 -21.02
N SER A 121 0.71 -2.09 -22.13
CA SER A 121 0.71 -0.63 -22.06
C SER A 121 -0.66 -0.11 -21.63
N LEU A 122 -0.68 1.03 -20.95
CA LEU A 122 -1.88 1.73 -20.53
C LEU A 122 -2.81 2.01 -21.70
N ASN A 123 -4.11 1.81 -21.48
CA ASN A 123 -5.12 1.91 -22.51
C ASN A 123 -5.29 3.36 -23.03
N PRO A 124 -4.91 3.69 -24.28
CA PRO A 124 -4.95 5.07 -24.79
C PRO A 124 -6.35 5.71 -24.82
N TRP A 125 -7.42 4.90 -24.78
CA TRP A 125 -8.81 5.38 -24.67
C TRP A 125 -9.05 6.21 -23.41
N PHE A 126 -8.22 6.04 -22.39
CA PHE A 126 -8.28 6.78 -21.12
C PHE A 126 -7.28 7.95 -21.07
N LEU A 127 -6.92 8.51 -22.23
CA LEU A 127 -6.04 9.68 -22.35
C LEU A 127 -4.62 9.44 -21.80
N TYR A 128 -4.11 8.22 -21.94
CA TYR A 128 -2.70 7.91 -21.69
C TYR A 128 -1.89 8.07 -22.99
N PRO A 129 -0.62 8.49 -22.91
CA PRO A 129 0.29 8.44 -24.04
C PRO A 129 0.39 7.02 -24.62
N GLN A 130 0.63 6.91 -25.92
CA GLN A 130 0.87 5.62 -26.56
C GLN A 130 2.08 4.94 -25.91
N PHE A 131 1.96 3.64 -25.63
CA PHE A 131 2.99 2.82 -24.97
C PHE A 131 3.36 3.25 -23.54
N ALA A 132 2.56 4.10 -22.89
CA ALA A 132 2.77 4.42 -21.49
C ALA A 132 2.65 3.13 -20.65
N LYS A 133 3.60 2.91 -19.74
CA LYS A 133 3.58 1.77 -18.81
C LYS A 133 2.79 2.11 -17.54
N PRO A 134 2.17 1.11 -16.89
CA PRO A 134 1.50 1.32 -15.61
C PRO A 134 2.48 1.82 -14.56
N PHE A 135 2.04 2.76 -13.73
CA PHE A 135 2.81 3.24 -12.59
C PHE A 135 2.78 2.21 -11.46
N ILE A 136 3.90 1.60 -11.14
CA ILE A 136 4.02 0.62 -10.06
C ILE A 136 4.59 1.31 -8.83
N TYR A 137 3.92 1.15 -7.69
CA TYR A 137 4.52 1.42 -6.39
C TYR A 137 4.32 0.27 -5.42
N GLN A 138 5.38 -0.06 -4.70
CA GLN A 138 5.55 -1.31 -4.00
C GLN A 138 5.56 -1.07 -2.51
N GLU A 139 4.77 -1.83 -1.76
CA GLU A 139 4.84 -1.81 -0.31
C GLU A 139 6.02 -2.65 0.19
N VAL A 140 7.06 -1.95 0.65
CA VAL A 140 8.20 -2.57 1.32
C VAL A 140 8.48 -1.78 2.60
N ILE A 141 8.14 -2.38 3.75
CA ILE A 141 8.36 -1.75 5.05
C ILE A 141 9.83 -1.93 5.46
N ASP A 142 10.74 -1.10 5.00
CA ASP A 142 12.16 -1.17 5.40
C ASP A 142 12.52 -0.01 6.34
N LEU A 143 12.71 -0.32 7.62
CA LEU A 143 13.23 0.62 8.62
C LEU A 143 14.74 0.43 8.88
N GLY A 144 15.39 -0.45 8.12
CA GLY A 144 16.76 -0.92 8.32
C GLY A 144 16.86 -2.16 9.22
N SER A 145 18.02 -2.82 9.17
CA SER A 145 18.38 -3.96 10.04
C SER A 145 17.62 -5.27 9.82
N GLU A 146 17.05 -5.45 8.62
CA GLU A 146 16.45 -6.71 8.18
C GLU A 146 17.18 -7.26 6.95
N ALA A 147 16.92 -8.52 6.57
CA ALA A 147 17.56 -9.14 5.41
C ALA A 147 16.99 -8.69 4.06
N VAL A 148 15.79 -8.11 4.04
CA VAL A 148 15.15 -7.56 2.84
C VAL A 148 15.26 -6.04 2.87
N SER A 149 15.71 -5.45 1.76
CA SER A 149 15.88 -4.00 1.63
C SER A 149 15.04 -3.40 0.49
N VAL A 150 14.61 -2.15 0.65
CA VAL A 150 13.93 -1.38 -0.42
C VAL A 150 14.74 -1.31 -1.71
N ASN A 151 16.07 -1.32 -1.63
CA ASN A 151 16.96 -1.22 -2.80
C ASN A 151 16.82 -2.40 -3.77
N GLU A 152 16.27 -3.53 -3.31
CA GLU A 152 15.98 -4.68 -4.19
C GLU A 152 14.79 -4.42 -5.13
N TYR A 153 14.01 -3.37 -4.90
CA TYR A 153 12.74 -3.07 -5.58
C TYR A 153 12.74 -1.74 -6.34
N THR A 154 13.74 -0.87 -6.12
CA THR A 154 13.77 0.48 -6.69
C THR A 154 13.99 0.54 -8.20
N ASP A 155 14.52 -0.52 -8.80
CA ASP A 155 14.78 -0.58 -10.24
C ASP A 155 13.52 -0.94 -11.06
N MET A 156 12.54 -1.59 -10.43
CA MET A 156 11.30 -2.03 -11.09
C MET A 156 10.10 -1.13 -10.84
N GLY A 157 10.23 -0.14 -9.95
CA GLY A 157 9.15 0.79 -9.65
C GLY A 157 9.44 1.71 -8.46
N VAL A 158 8.43 2.47 -8.08
CA VAL A 158 8.46 3.29 -6.87
C VAL A 158 8.27 2.39 -5.65
N VAL A 159 8.77 2.79 -4.49
CA VAL A 159 8.68 2.04 -3.24
C VAL A 159 8.18 2.95 -2.12
N THR A 160 7.36 2.42 -1.22
CA THR A 160 6.89 3.14 -0.03
C THR A 160 8.03 3.46 0.93
N GLU A 161 8.29 4.75 1.20
CA GLU A 161 9.35 5.19 2.10
C GLU A 161 8.83 5.28 3.55
N PHE A 162 8.76 4.15 4.25
CA PHE A 162 8.22 4.11 5.63
C PHE A 162 9.08 4.88 6.64
N LYS A 163 10.38 5.09 6.38
CA LYS A 163 11.22 5.96 7.23
C LYS A 163 10.72 7.40 7.22
N TRP A 164 10.06 7.85 6.15
CA TRP A 164 9.43 9.17 6.09
C TRP A 164 8.39 9.36 7.19
N CYS A 165 7.52 8.38 7.40
CA CYS A 165 6.46 8.44 8.42
C CYS A 165 7.06 8.62 9.82
N LEU A 166 8.13 7.88 10.13
CA LEU A 166 8.85 7.98 11.39
C LEU A 166 9.50 9.35 11.56
N LEU A 167 10.29 9.79 10.58
CA LEU A 167 11.08 11.02 10.71
C LEU A 167 10.16 12.25 10.83
N ILE A 168 9.11 12.31 10.02
CA ILE A 168 8.11 13.38 10.12
C ILE A 168 7.36 13.32 11.46
N GLY A 169 7.00 12.11 11.90
CA GLY A 169 6.36 11.90 13.20
C GLY A 169 7.22 12.35 14.38
N GLU A 170 8.51 12.02 14.36
CA GLU A 170 9.50 12.43 15.37
C GLU A 170 9.73 13.95 15.38
N ILE A 171 9.80 14.58 14.20
CA ILE A 171 10.06 16.02 14.11
C ILE A 171 8.83 16.82 14.57
N PHE A 172 7.66 16.57 13.99
CA PHE A 172 6.44 17.31 14.32
C PHE A 172 5.84 16.87 15.66
N GLY A 173 6.15 15.67 16.15
CA GLY A 173 5.83 15.22 17.50
C GLY A 173 6.74 15.77 18.60
N GLY A 174 7.82 16.46 18.23
CA GLY A 174 8.76 17.11 19.16
C GLY A 174 9.84 16.20 19.74
N GLN A 175 10.01 14.97 19.23
CA GLN A 175 11.13 14.10 19.55
C GLN A 175 12.43 14.51 18.85
N LYS A 176 12.33 15.24 17.74
CA LYS A 176 13.45 15.82 17.00
C LYS A 176 13.24 17.32 16.75
N GLU A 177 14.36 18.05 16.67
CA GLU A 177 14.35 19.48 16.38
C GLU A 177 13.83 19.76 14.96
N ALA A 178 13.13 20.88 14.79
CA ALA A 178 12.59 21.30 13.48
C ALA A 178 13.68 21.51 12.41
N SER A 179 14.93 21.76 12.82
CA SER A 179 16.08 21.88 11.90
C SER A 179 16.35 20.58 11.12
N ALA A 180 15.92 19.42 11.64
CA ALA A 180 16.07 18.13 10.96
C ALA A 180 15.24 18.03 9.66
N LEU A 181 14.28 18.93 9.43
CA LEU A 181 13.56 19.03 8.15
C LEU A 181 14.49 19.30 6.97
N GLN A 182 15.66 19.90 7.19
CA GLN A 182 16.66 20.14 6.13
C GLN A 182 17.14 18.83 5.49
N SER A 183 17.19 17.76 6.28
CA SER A 183 17.56 16.42 5.81
C SER A 183 16.43 15.72 5.04
N LEU A 184 15.20 16.23 5.09
CA LEU A 184 14.02 15.70 4.39
C LEU A 184 13.72 16.42 3.07
N THR A 185 14.79 16.81 2.38
CA THR A 185 14.78 17.40 1.04
C THR A 185 15.51 16.47 0.08
N LYS A 186 15.30 16.61 -1.24
CA LYS A 186 15.96 15.78 -2.26
C LYS A 186 17.49 15.78 -2.12
N GLY A 187 18.08 16.92 -1.76
CA GLY A 187 19.52 17.04 -1.54
C GLY A 187 19.99 16.59 -0.15
N GLY A 188 19.11 16.66 0.86
CA GLY A 188 19.45 16.33 2.24
C GLY A 188 19.29 14.85 2.60
N SER A 189 18.48 14.10 1.85
CA SER A 189 18.07 12.74 2.22
C SER A 189 18.97 11.62 1.66
N THR A 190 19.98 11.97 0.86
CA THR A 190 20.73 11.05 -0.01
C THR A 190 21.49 9.94 0.71
N GLU A 191 21.70 10.06 2.03
CA GLU A 191 22.46 9.08 2.81
C GLU A 191 21.58 8.06 3.55
N PHE A 192 20.28 8.29 3.68
CA PHE A 192 19.44 7.47 4.58
C PHE A 192 18.02 7.18 4.08
N LEU A 193 17.54 7.90 3.06
CA LEU A 193 16.32 7.58 2.33
C LEU A 193 16.66 7.13 0.91
N MET A 194 15.72 6.44 0.26
CA MET A 194 15.86 6.08 -1.15
C MET A 194 15.93 7.32 -2.05
N PRO A 195 16.41 7.24 -3.30
CA PRO A 195 16.43 8.42 -4.15
C PRO A 195 15.01 8.91 -4.43
N SER A 196 14.84 10.25 -4.44
CA SER A 196 13.53 10.92 -4.46
C SER A 196 12.58 10.44 -5.58
N ALA A 197 13.12 10.08 -6.75
CA ALA A 197 12.30 9.61 -7.88
C ALA A 197 11.68 8.22 -7.65
N GLN A 198 12.26 7.42 -6.74
CA GLN A 198 11.81 6.08 -6.39
C GLN A 198 10.98 6.07 -5.10
N ALA A 199 10.82 7.20 -4.40
CA ALA A 199 10.13 7.26 -3.11
C ALA A 199 8.66 7.66 -3.24
N LEU A 200 7.75 6.82 -2.75
CA LEU A 200 6.39 7.24 -2.40
C LEU A 200 6.36 7.62 -0.91
N VAL A 201 6.10 8.89 -0.62
CA VAL A 201 6.10 9.43 0.75
C VAL A 201 4.69 9.72 1.23
N PHE A 202 4.44 9.47 2.52
CA PHE A 202 3.15 9.67 3.15
C PHE A 202 3.33 9.86 4.65
N VAL A 203 2.49 10.69 5.28
CA VAL A 203 2.54 10.91 6.74
C VAL A 203 2.02 9.68 7.49
N ASP A 204 0.96 9.07 6.97
CA ASP A 204 0.35 7.83 7.43
C ASP A 204 -0.20 7.00 6.26
N ASN A 205 -0.46 5.72 6.53
CA ASN A 205 -1.21 4.83 5.66
C ASN A 205 -2.35 4.15 6.45
N HIS A 206 -3.08 3.25 5.79
CA HIS A 206 -4.19 2.56 6.42
C HIS A 206 -3.76 1.61 7.55
N ASP A 207 -2.55 1.03 7.52
CA ASP A 207 -2.03 0.17 8.58
C ASP A 207 -1.53 0.96 9.79
N ASN A 208 -0.57 1.85 9.57
CA ASN A 208 0.17 2.49 10.64
C ASN A 208 -0.67 3.51 11.40
N GLN A 209 -1.74 4.06 10.79
CA GLN A 209 -2.71 4.87 11.53
C GLN A 209 -3.50 4.07 12.57
N ARG A 210 -3.54 2.74 12.44
CA ARG A 210 -4.16 1.78 13.36
C ARG A 210 -3.15 1.12 14.31
N GLY A 211 -1.86 1.44 14.19
CA GLY A 211 -0.79 0.79 14.95
C GLY A 211 -0.32 -0.54 14.35
N HIS A 212 -0.77 -0.88 13.14
CA HIS A 212 -0.25 -2.03 12.40
C HIS A 212 1.01 -1.64 11.60
N GLY A 213 1.84 -2.63 11.26
CA GLY A 213 3.08 -2.39 10.54
C GLY A 213 4.11 -1.62 11.37
N ALA A 214 4.68 -0.56 10.79
CA ALA A 214 5.81 0.16 11.35
C ALA A 214 5.41 1.48 12.05
N GLY A 215 6.09 1.77 13.16
CA GLY A 215 6.24 3.11 13.73
C GLY A 215 5.38 3.51 14.93
N GLY A 216 4.39 2.70 15.31
CA GLY A 216 3.67 2.83 16.58
C GLY A 216 3.16 4.24 16.88
N ASP A 217 3.33 4.71 18.13
CA ASP A 217 2.79 5.99 18.61
C ASP A 217 3.41 7.25 17.95
N THR A 218 4.53 7.07 17.23
CA THR A 218 5.23 8.12 16.49
C THR A 218 4.43 8.60 15.29
N ILE A 219 3.59 7.72 14.72
CA ILE A 219 2.82 8.04 13.51
C ILE A 219 1.81 9.15 13.82
N LEU A 220 1.82 10.19 12.98
CA LEU A 220 0.84 11.26 13.02
C LEU A 220 -0.36 10.89 12.15
N THR A 221 -1.55 11.05 12.69
CA THR A 221 -2.80 10.72 11.99
C THR A 221 -3.80 11.86 12.16
N TYR A 222 -4.96 11.76 11.51
CA TYR A 222 -6.06 12.71 11.70
C TYR A 222 -6.46 12.90 13.18
N LYS A 223 -6.18 11.92 14.06
CA LYS A 223 -6.44 12.00 15.51
C LYS A 223 -5.55 13.03 16.22
N LYS A 224 -4.39 13.37 15.64
CA LYS A 224 -3.48 14.45 16.08
C LYS A 224 -3.52 15.62 15.09
N LYS A 225 -4.73 16.08 14.71
CA LYS A 225 -5.01 16.97 13.58
C LYS A 225 -4.04 18.16 13.40
N PRO A 226 -3.73 19.00 14.43
CA PRO A 226 -2.85 20.14 14.22
C PRO A 226 -1.44 19.74 13.75
N LEU A 227 -0.85 18.69 14.35
CA LEU A 227 0.47 18.19 13.97
C LEU A 227 0.42 17.49 12.61
N TYR A 228 -0.64 16.72 12.35
CA TYR A 228 -0.85 16.06 11.07
C TYR A 228 -0.92 17.03 9.90
N ILE A 229 -1.65 18.14 10.06
CA ILE A 229 -1.73 19.17 9.01
C ILE A 229 -0.35 19.76 8.71
N GLN A 230 0.47 20.04 9.73
CA GLN A 230 1.82 20.57 9.54
C GLN A 230 2.73 19.56 8.82
N ALA A 231 2.67 18.29 9.21
CA ALA A 231 3.38 17.19 8.58
C ALA A 231 3.01 16.99 7.10
N VAL A 232 1.71 16.99 6.79
CA VAL A 232 1.21 16.87 5.40
C VAL A 232 1.60 18.10 4.59
N ALA A 233 1.48 19.30 5.17
CA ALA A 233 1.89 20.54 4.51
C ALA A 233 3.38 20.50 4.14
N PHE A 234 4.26 20.08 5.05
CA PHE A 234 5.68 19.92 4.74
C PHE A 234 5.91 18.85 3.67
N THR A 235 5.23 17.69 3.76
CA THR A 235 5.32 16.61 2.78
C THR A 235 4.91 17.07 1.37
N LEU A 236 3.95 17.98 1.25
CA LEU A 236 3.54 18.56 -0.02
C LEU A 236 4.46 19.69 -0.50
N ALA A 237 5.08 20.44 0.41
CA ALA A 237 5.97 21.56 0.11
C ALA A 237 7.41 21.13 -0.24
N THR A 238 7.87 19.98 0.24
CA THR A 238 9.21 19.47 -0.05
C THR A 238 9.37 19.01 -1.50
N ASP A 239 10.61 18.97 -1.99
CA ASP A 239 11.00 18.45 -3.30
C ASP A 239 11.38 16.95 -3.28
N TYR A 240 11.21 16.29 -2.12
CA TYR A 240 11.46 14.86 -1.95
C TYR A 240 10.20 14.01 -2.16
N GLY A 241 10.33 12.97 -2.99
CA GLY A 241 9.33 11.92 -3.15
C GLY A 241 8.06 12.31 -3.92
N ILE A 242 7.24 11.29 -4.15
CA ILE A 242 5.89 11.37 -4.71
C ILE A 242 4.91 11.31 -3.53
N PRO A 243 4.23 12.41 -3.19
CA PRO A 243 3.39 12.45 -2.00
C PRO A 243 2.06 11.70 -2.20
N ARG A 244 1.68 10.89 -1.21
CA ARG A 244 0.35 10.33 -1.04
C ARG A 244 -0.28 10.90 0.23
N ILE A 245 -1.54 11.31 0.12
CA ILE A 245 -2.35 11.80 1.23
C ILE A 245 -3.38 10.72 1.59
N MET A 246 -3.44 10.34 2.86
CA MET A 246 -4.45 9.41 3.34
C MET A 246 -5.83 10.10 3.36
N SER A 247 -6.89 9.34 3.10
CA SER A 247 -8.26 9.80 3.29
C SER A 247 -9.04 8.74 4.06
N SER A 248 -9.25 9.00 5.34
CA SER A 248 -9.69 8.02 6.32
C SER A 248 -11.20 8.04 6.55
N TYR A 249 -11.68 7.00 7.22
CA TYR A 249 -12.92 7.02 7.99
C TYR A 249 -12.59 6.97 9.49
N ASN A 250 -13.52 7.40 10.32
CA ASN A 250 -13.34 7.44 11.76
C ASN A 250 -13.42 6.02 12.35
N PHE A 251 -12.47 5.67 13.22
CA PHE A 251 -12.46 4.39 13.92
C PHE A 251 -12.00 4.53 15.38
N THR A 252 -12.55 3.70 16.25
CA THR A 252 -12.16 3.57 17.67
C THR A 252 -11.47 2.24 17.97
N ASN A 253 -11.66 1.24 17.12
CA ASN A 253 -10.98 -0.06 17.13
C ASN A 253 -10.13 -0.21 15.86
N ALA A 254 -8.92 -0.79 15.98
CA ALA A 254 -8.04 -1.07 14.85
C ALA A 254 -8.67 -2.02 13.81
N ASP A 255 -9.52 -2.96 14.25
CA ASP A 255 -10.20 -3.91 13.36
C ASP A 255 -11.52 -3.38 12.79
N GLN A 256 -11.87 -2.11 13.07
CA GLN A 256 -13.14 -1.54 12.64
C GLN A 256 -13.17 -1.29 11.13
N GLY A 257 -14.15 -1.88 10.46
CA GLY A 257 -14.47 -1.59 9.06
C GLY A 257 -14.99 -0.16 8.82
N PRO A 258 -15.21 0.22 7.55
CA PRO A 258 -15.74 1.53 7.20
C PRO A 258 -17.18 1.72 7.70
N PRO A 259 -17.72 2.96 7.68
CA PRO A 259 -19.14 3.21 7.88
C PRO A 259 -19.98 2.32 6.96
N ALA A 260 -20.87 1.52 7.54
CA ALA A 260 -21.70 0.56 6.83
C ALA A 260 -23.07 0.40 7.50
N ASP A 261 -24.07 -0.03 6.73
CA ASP A 261 -25.39 -0.37 7.25
C ASP A 261 -25.39 -1.73 7.98
N SER A 262 -26.55 -2.15 8.50
CA SER A 262 -26.70 -3.43 9.22
C SER A 262 -26.49 -4.66 8.34
N LEU A 263 -26.46 -4.50 7.01
CA LEU A 263 -26.17 -5.54 6.03
C LEU A 263 -24.71 -5.51 5.56
N GLN A 264 -23.87 -4.68 6.19
CA GLN A 264 -22.47 -4.44 5.82
C GLN A 264 -22.28 -3.78 4.44
N THR A 265 -23.32 -3.13 3.90
CA THR A 265 -23.17 -2.27 2.72
C THR A 265 -22.48 -0.98 3.13
N ILE A 266 -21.38 -0.62 2.45
CA ILE A 266 -20.62 0.60 2.76
C ILE A 266 -21.49 1.83 2.52
N ALA A 267 -21.60 2.68 3.53
CA ALA A 267 -22.32 3.94 3.44
C ALA A 267 -21.50 4.99 2.68
N SER A 268 -22.14 5.72 1.76
CA SER A 268 -21.46 6.80 1.03
C SER A 268 -21.09 7.97 1.96
N PRO A 269 -20.01 8.71 1.67
CA PRO A 269 -19.71 9.95 2.40
C PRO A 269 -20.80 11.00 2.25
N GLY A 270 -21.23 11.57 3.37
CA GLY A 270 -22.02 12.80 3.42
C GLY A 270 -21.16 14.03 3.14
N PHE A 271 -21.78 15.10 2.64
CA PHE A 271 -21.10 16.36 2.36
C PHE A 271 -21.84 17.53 2.97
N GLU A 272 -21.14 18.30 3.81
CA GLU A 272 -21.64 19.51 4.43
C GLU A 272 -21.56 20.71 3.48
N SER A 273 -22.26 21.79 3.83
CA SER A 273 -22.29 23.03 3.03
C SER A 273 -20.92 23.69 2.83
N ASP A 274 -19.96 23.46 3.73
CA ASP A 274 -18.58 23.94 3.63
C ASP A 274 -17.66 23.00 2.82
N GLY A 275 -18.22 21.89 2.31
CA GLY A 275 -17.52 20.89 1.53
C GLY A 275 -16.74 19.86 2.35
N SER A 276 -16.81 19.92 3.69
CA SER A 276 -16.31 18.88 4.58
C SER A 276 -17.17 17.62 4.49
N CYS A 277 -16.61 16.49 4.92
CA CYS A 277 -17.33 15.22 4.95
C CYS A 277 -18.02 15.00 6.29
N SER A 278 -19.13 14.26 6.25
CA SER A 278 -19.87 13.78 7.41
C SER A 278 -20.04 12.25 7.34
N ASP A 279 -20.94 11.69 8.15
CA ASP A 279 -21.25 10.24 8.18
C ASP A 279 -20.05 9.34 8.51
N GLY A 280 -19.16 9.82 9.38
CA GLY A 280 -17.99 9.08 9.85
C GLY A 280 -16.79 9.11 8.89
N TRP A 281 -16.86 9.85 7.79
CA TRP A 281 -15.73 10.04 6.88
C TRP A 281 -14.87 11.25 7.27
N ILE A 282 -13.55 11.07 7.35
CA ILE A 282 -12.62 12.13 7.79
C ILE A 282 -12.27 13.09 6.65
N CYS A 283 -12.04 12.53 5.46
CA CYS A 283 -11.74 13.28 4.24
C CYS A 283 -10.63 14.34 4.40
N GLU A 284 -9.46 13.94 4.87
CA GLU A 284 -8.28 14.81 5.04
C GLU A 284 -7.97 15.57 3.75
N HIS A 285 -8.10 14.92 2.59
CA HIS A 285 -7.93 15.53 1.27
C HIS A 285 -8.87 16.73 0.98
N ARG A 286 -9.93 16.93 1.78
CA ARG A 286 -10.86 18.06 1.67
C ARG A 286 -10.59 19.19 2.66
N TRP A 287 -9.70 18.99 3.63
CA TRP A 287 -9.39 20.03 4.61
C TRP A 287 -8.79 21.27 3.90
N PRO A 288 -9.22 22.50 4.25
CA PRO A 288 -8.78 23.71 3.56
C PRO A 288 -7.27 23.86 3.48
N GLU A 289 -6.55 23.47 4.53
CA GLU A 289 -5.09 23.50 4.62
C GLU A 289 -4.46 22.55 3.61
N ILE A 290 -4.93 21.30 3.57
CA ILE A 290 -4.43 20.27 2.66
C ILE A 290 -4.76 20.62 1.19
N LYS A 291 -5.99 21.07 0.90
CA LYS A 291 -6.37 21.52 -0.45
C LYS A 291 -5.49 22.65 -0.96
N ARG A 292 -5.17 23.63 -0.11
CA ARG A 292 -4.28 24.75 -0.48
C ARG A 292 -2.84 24.28 -0.70
N MET A 293 -2.37 23.31 0.08
CA MET A 293 -1.03 22.74 -0.11
C MET A 293 -0.93 21.86 -1.37
N ILE A 294 -2.02 21.19 -1.77
CA ILE A 294 -2.10 20.52 -3.08
C ILE A 294 -2.01 21.54 -4.23
N GLN A 295 -2.60 22.73 -4.09
CA GLN A 295 -2.50 23.81 -5.08
C GLN A 295 -1.15 24.53 -5.08
N PHE A 296 -0.46 24.56 -3.93
CA PHE A 296 0.86 25.14 -3.80
C PHE A 296 1.92 24.34 -4.56
N ARG A 297 1.80 23.01 -4.56
CA ARG A 297 2.68 22.08 -5.27
C ARG A 297 2.42 22.10 -6.78
#